data_AF-A0A381Z9M4-F1
#
_entry.id   AF-A0A381Z9M4-F1
#
_cell.length_a   1.000
_cell.length_b   1.000
_cell.length_c   1.000
_cell.angle_alpha   90.00
_cell.angle_beta   90.00
_cell.angle_gamma   90.00
#
_symmetry.space_group_name_H-M   'P 1'
#
loop_
_entity.id
_entity.type
_entity.pdbx_description
1 polymer ?
#
loop_
_entity_poly.entity_id
_entity_poly.type
_entity_poly.pdbx_seq_one_letter_code
_entity_poly.pdbx_strand_id
1 'polypeptide(L)' 'MAKKQSFGEKVGDAKKTSKNHIMLIRSGRSNKTGALRFNGEMVHVPEGKNADGLVKELLANKA' A
#
# COMPACT_ATOMS: atom_id res chain seq x y z
N MET A 1 33.46 -4.26 -27.85
CA MET A 1 32.16 -4.90 -28.12
C MET A 1 31.12 -4.32 -27.16
N ALA A 2 30.26 -3.42 -27.62
CA ALA A 2 29.20 -2.88 -26.78
C ALA A 2 28.13 -3.96 -26.57
N LYS A 3 27.86 -4.33 -25.31
CA LYS A 3 26.70 -5.16 -24.97
C LYS A 3 25.46 -4.42 -25.49
N LYS A 4 24.80 -4.97 -26.52
CA LYS A 4 23.52 -4.49 -27.02
C LYS A 4 22.43 -4.83 -25.99
N GLN A 5 22.40 -4.11 -24.88
CA GLN A 5 21.24 -4.15 -23.99
C GLN A 5 20.13 -3.37 -24.68
N SER A 6 19.07 -4.08 -25.04
CA SER A 6 17.92 -3.46 -25.70
C SER A 6 17.09 -2.66 -24.70
N PHE A 7 16.40 -1.61 -25.17
CA PHE A 7 15.45 -0.86 -24.32
C PHE A 7 14.40 -1.78 -23.69
N GLY A 8 14.00 -2.86 -24.39
CA GLY A 8 13.08 -3.87 -23.88
C GLY A 8 13.58 -4.60 -22.64
N GLU A 9 14.88 -4.91 -22.56
CA GLU A 9 15.48 -5.55 -21.38
C GLU A 9 15.49 -4.62 -20.15
N LYS A 10 15.73 -3.32 -20.33
CA LYS A 10 15.64 -2.33 -19.22
C LYS A 10 14.22 -2.13 -18.71
N VAL A 11 13.21 -2.34 -19.56
CA VAL A 11 11.79 -2.18 -19.20
C VAL A 11 11.22 -3.44 -18.53
N GLY A 12 11.81 -4.61 -18.78
CA GLY A 12 11.40 -5.88 -18.14
C GLY A 12 11.55 -5.89 -16.61
N ASP A 13 12.59 -5.24 -16.09
CA ASP A 13 12.85 -5.15 -14.64
C ASP A 13 11.95 -4.14 -13.91
N ALA A 14 11.27 -3.24 -14.63
CA ALA A 14 10.35 -2.28 -14.03
C ALA A 14 9.03 -2.91 -13.53
N LYS A 15 8.78 -4.19 -13.84
CA LYS A 15 7.57 -4.90 -13.38
C LYS A 15 7.68 -5.48 -11.97
N LYS A 16 8.85 -5.38 -11.32
CA LYS A 16 9.06 -5.91 -9.95
C LYS A 16 8.63 -4.97 -8.83
N THR A 17 8.25 -3.72 -9.12
CA THR A 17 7.70 -2.81 -8.12
C THR A 17 6.19 -2.99 -7.99
N SER A 18 5.84 -4.15 -7.42
CA SER A 18 4.80 -4.35 -6.40
C SER A 18 3.56 -3.44 -6.47
N LYS A 19 2.53 -3.91 -7.21
CA LYS A 19 1.12 -3.53 -6.99
C LYS A 19 0.60 -4.04 -5.63
N ASN A 20 1.40 -3.96 -4.58
CA ASN A 20 1.10 -4.52 -3.26
C ASN A 20 0.94 -3.37 -2.26
N HIS A 21 0.17 -2.36 -2.60
CA HIS A 21 -0.18 -1.29 -1.68
C HIS A 21 -1.68 -1.14 -1.64
N ILE A 22 -2.22 -0.96 -0.43
CA ILE A 22 -3.65 -0.72 -0.20
C ILE A 22 -3.82 0.65 0.45
N MET A 23 -4.86 1.37 0.03
CA MET A 23 -5.24 2.62 0.69
C MET A 23 -6.24 2.31 1.79
N LEU A 24 -5.84 2.54 3.04
CA LEU A 24 -6.68 2.39 4.20
C LEU A 24 -7.31 3.74 4.56
N ILE A 25 -8.62 3.85 4.36
CA ILE A 25 -9.39 5.04 4.77
C ILE A 25 -10.04 4.75 6.12
N ARG A 26 -9.71 5.55 7.14
CA ARG A 26 -10.33 5.47 8.47
C ARG A 26 -11.20 6.70 8.70
N SER A 27 -12.40 6.46 9.21
CA SER A 27 -13.27 7.52 9.68
C SER A 27 -13.16 7.67 11.20
N GLY A 28 -13.29 8.90 11.68
CA GLY A 28 -13.32 9.20 13.11
C GLY A 28 -14.07 10.50 13.37
N ARG A 29 -14.76 10.59 14.50
CA ARG A 29 -15.39 11.85 14.92
C ARG A 29 -14.36 12.75 15.60
N SER A 30 -14.37 14.02 15.23
CA SER A 30 -13.56 15.05 15.89
C SER A 30 -14.08 15.29 17.30
N ASN A 31 -13.24 15.08 18.32
CA ASN A 31 -13.60 15.37 19.71
C ASN A 31 -13.88 16.87 19.96
N LYS A 32 -13.34 17.75 19.12
CA LYS A 32 -13.49 19.21 19.26
C LYS A 32 -14.76 19.76 18.58
N THR A 33 -15.12 19.21 17.43
CA THR A 33 -16.16 19.79 16.55
C THR A 33 -17.30 18.83 16.23
N GLY A 34 -17.21 17.56 16.64
CA GLY A 34 -18.20 16.51 16.31
C GLY A 34 -18.19 16.05 14.85
N ALA A 35 -17.49 16.76 13.96
CA ALA A 35 -17.45 16.44 12.54
C ALA A 35 -16.80 15.07 12.25
N LEU A 36 -17.35 14.35 11.26
CA LEU A 36 -16.78 13.12 10.75
C LEU A 36 -15.57 13.45 9.85
N ARG A 37 -14.41 12.89 10.18
CA ARG A 37 -13.17 13.05 9.41
C ARG A 37 -12.78 11.73 8.79
N PHE A 38 -12.17 11.81 7.62
CA PHE A 38 -11.59 10.67 6.91
C PHE A 38 -10.08 10.90 6.79
N ASN A 39 -9.29 9.93 7.23
CA ASN A 39 -7.84 9.94 7.10
C ASN A 39 -7.44 8.74 6.22
N GLY A 40 -6.74 9.02 5.12
CA GLY A 40 -6.20 8.00 4.23
C GLY A 40 -4.74 7.70 4.56
N GLU A 41 -4.39 6.42 4.60
CA GLU A 41 -3.02 5.93 4.80
C GLU A 41 -2.69 4.89 3.71
N MET A 42 -1.54 5.03 3.06
CA MET A 42 -1.04 4.04 2.11
C MET A 42 -0.25 2.97 2.87
N VAL A 43 -0.70 1.73 2.78
CA VAL A 43 -0.11 0.60 3.50
C VAL A 43 0.51 -0.36 2.50
N HIS A 44 1.78 -0.72 2.73
CA HIS A 44 2.46 -1.74 1.96
C HIS A 44 2.04 -3.14 2.42
N VAL A 45 1.68 -4.00 1.46
CA VAL A 45 1.38 -5.42 1.66
C VAL A 45 2.62 -6.21 1.24
N PRO A 46 3.31 -6.88 2.18
CA PRO A 46 4.45 -7.73 1.84
C PRO A 46 4.06 -8.84 0.87
N GLU A 47 4.99 -9.26 0.00
CA GLU A 47 4.78 -10.38 -0.91
C GLU A 47 4.42 -11.65 -0.14
N GLY A 48 3.38 -12.37 -0.60
CA GLY A 48 2.87 -13.59 0.05
C GLY A 48 1.90 -13.36 1.21
N LYS A 49 1.65 -12.12 1.64
CA LYS A 49 0.59 -11.81 2.62
C LYS A 49 -0.71 -11.40 1.95
N ASN A 50 -1.82 -11.86 2.52
CA ASN A 50 -3.16 -11.45 2.07
C ASN A 50 -3.50 -10.05 2.64
N ALA A 51 -4.04 -9.17 1.80
CA ALA A 51 -4.42 -7.81 2.17
C ALA A 51 -5.45 -7.81 3.32
N ASP A 52 -6.43 -8.70 3.29
CA ASP A 52 -7.48 -8.79 4.33
C ASP A 52 -6.92 -9.13 5.72
N GLY A 53 -5.93 -10.02 5.78
CA GLY A 53 -5.27 -10.39 7.03
C GLY A 53 -4.51 -9.21 7.63
N LEU A 54 -3.79 -8.48 6.78
CA LEU A 54 -3.02 -7.31 7.19
C LEU A 54 -3.92 -6.17 7.67
N VAL A 55 -5.07 -5.94 7.02
CA VAL A 55 -6.07 -4.97 7.50
C VAL A 55 -6.62 -5.37 8.87
N LYS A 56 -6.93 -6.66 9.10
CA LYS A 56 -7.41 -7.15 10.40
C LYS A 56 -6.38 -6.94 11.52
N GLU A 57 -5.09 -7.21 11.26
CA GLU A 57 -4.00 -6.94 12.20
C GLU A 57 -3.89 -5.44 12.53
N LEU A 58 -3.96 -4.58 11.51
CA LEU A 58 -3.92 -3.13 11.68
C LEU A 58 -5.16 -2.55 12.41
N LEU A 59 -6.28 -3.25 12.38
CA LEU A 59 -7.47 -2.89 13.17
C LEU A 59 -7.33 -3.37 14.62
N ALA A 60 -6.81 -4.58 14.85
CA ALA A 60 -6.64 -5.17 16.18
C ALA A 60 -5.59 -4.43 17.05
N ASN A 61 -4.49 -3.97 16.45
CA ASN A 61 -3.40 -3.31 17.18
C ASN A 61 -3.70 -1.87 17.65
N LYS A 62 -4.86 -1.31 17.31
CA LYS A 62 -5.22 0.10 17.60
C LYS A 62 -6.38 0.23 18.59
N ALA A 63 -6.63 -0.81 19.39
CA ALA A 63 -7.55 -0.80 20.52
C ALA A 63 -6.93 -0.12 21.75
#